data_AF-A0A6J7FBK3-F1
#
_entry.id   AF-A0A6J7FBK3-F1
#
_cell.length_a   1.000
_cell.length_b   1.000
_cell.length_c   1.000
_cell.angle_alpha   90.00
_cell.angle_beta   90.00
_cell.angle_gamma   90.00
#
_symmetry.space_group_name_H-M   'P 1'
#
loop_
_entity.id
_entity.type
_entity.pdbx_description
1 polymer ?
#
loop_
_entity_poly.entity_id
_entity_poly.type
_entity_poly.pdbx_seq_one_letter_code
_entity_poly.pdbx_strand_id
1 'polypeptide(L)'
;MLVKGGTKRHNRPVVRLANQTGNSGKQWRGPESIMATDITIATRELTPFERLVMDLLCEGKSNGSIARETAHTEKVIENTVSRTAKAFGIKADGDTNLRVLLALAYRTHFGDKAFDRLGVACSHFELGPDGQSLCARHI
;
A
#
# COMPACT_ATOMS: atom_id res chain seq x y z
N MET A 1 -2.87 46.71 32.14
CA MET A 1 -1.83 46.27 31.20
C MET A 1 -1.62 44.77 31.42
N LEU A 2 -2.09 43.92 30.50
CA LEU A 2 -1.83 42.48 30.51
C LEU A 2 -1.56 42.06 29.07
N VAL A 3 -0.44 41.37 28.90
CA VAL A 3 0.26 41.10 27.65
C VAL A 3 -0.30 39.86 26.95
N LYS A 4 -0.26 39.92 25.62
CA LYS A 4 -0.67 38.93 24.61
C LYS A 4 -0.13 37.52 24.84
N GLY A 5 -0.93 36.52 24.45
CA GLY A 5 -0.50 35.11 24.30
C GLY A 5 -1.28 34.39 23.20
N GLY A 6 -1.24 34.89 21.95
CA GLY A 6 -1.83 34.23 20.80
C GLY A 6 -0.97 33.08 20.31
N THR A 7 -1.47 31.85 20.42
CA THR A 7 -0.81 30.63 19.92
C THR A 7 -0.86 30.62 18.38
N LYS A 8 0.30 30.86 17.76
CA LYS A 8 0.49 30.77 16.31
C LYS A 8 0.34 29.32 15.86
N ARG A 9 -0.69 29.03 15.05
CA ARG A 9 -0.79 27.78 14.30
C ARG A 9 0.34 27.76 13.27
N HIS A 10 1.25 26.81 13.39
CA HIS A 10 2.30 26.57 12.39
C HIS A 10 1.66 26.06 11.10
N ASN A 11 1.68 26.93 10.10
CA ASN A 11 1.28 26.67 8.74
C ASN A 11 2.31 25.72 8.10
N ARG A 12 1.92 24.46 7.81
CA ARG A 12 2.77 23.53 7.06
C ARG A 12 2.83 24.00 5.60
N PRO A 13 4.02 24.04 4.95
CA PRO A 13 4.11 24.50 3.58
C PRO A 13 3.49 23.46 2.65
N VAL A 14 2.45 23.86 1.93
CA VAL A 14 1.98 23.15 0.73
C VAL A 14 3.04 23.39 -0.34
N VAL A 15 3.83 22.35 -0.66
CA VAL A 15 4.83 22.41 -1.73
C VAL A 15 4.08 22.52 -3.06
N ARG A 16 3.89 23.75 -3.52
CA ARG A 16 3.32 24.07 -4.84
C ARG A 16 4.49 24.09 -5.83
N LEU A 17 4.78 22.95 -6.44
CA LEU A 17 5.73 22.89 -7.55
C LEU A 17 5.12 23.63 -8.75
N ALA A 18 5.59 24.86 -8.96
CA ALA A 18 5.35 25.61 -10.18
C ALA A 18 6.08 24.92 -11.32
N ASN A 19 5.35 24.36 -12.29
CA ASN A 19 5.95 23.90 -13.52
C ASN A 19 5.86 25.03 -14.56
N GLN A 20 7.01 25.66 -14.83
CA GLN A 20 7.13 26.69 -15.87
C GLN A 20 7.50 26.05 -17.20
N THR A 21 6.71 26.44 -18.21
CA THR A 21 7.08 26.66 -19.62
C THR A 21 7.66 25.51 -20.45
N GLY A 22 6.83 25.07 -21.40
CA GLY A 22 7.18 25.13 -22.81
C GLY A 22 7.98 23.98 -23.39
N ASN A 23 7.29 22.94 -23.87
CA ASN A 23 7.71 22.28 -25.09
C ASN A 23 6.50 21.83 -25.91
N SER A 24 6.50 22.24 -27.18
CA SER A 24 5.44 22.00 -28.15
C SER A 24 5.69 20.65 -28.82
N GLY A 25 4.83 19.67 -28.53
CA GLY A 25 4.95 18.33 -29.09
C GLY A 25 3.70 17.49 -28.87
N LYS A 26 2.77 17.56 -29.84
CA LYS A 26 1.69 16.60 -30.14
C LYS A 26 1.01 15.93 -28.92
N GLN A 27 -0.04 16.58 -28.42
CA GLN A 27 -0.96 16.06 -27.41
C GLN A 27 -1.78 14.88 -27.95
N TRP A 28 -1.46 13.66 -27.50
CA TRP A 28 -2.34 12.50 -27.65
C TRP A 28 -3.54 12.66 -26.71
N ARG A 29 -4.72 12.96 -27.25
CA ARG A 29 -6.00 12.82 -26.53
C ARG A 29 -6.43 11.34 -26.56
N GLY A 30 -5.83 10.53 -25.69
CA GLY A 30 -6.42 9.27 -25.28
C GLY A 30 -7.59 9.52 -24.30
N PRO A 31 -8.57 8.61 -24.18
CA PRO A 31 -9.59 8.72 -23.14
C PRO A 31 -8.90 8.77 -21.78
N GLU A 32 -9.23 9.79 -21.00
CA GLU A 32 -8.83 9.96 -19.61
C GLU A 32 -9.53 8.89 -18.75
N SER A 33 -9.06 7.64 -18.81
CA SER A 33 -9.30 6.68 -17.75
C SER A 33 -8.08 6.71 -16.84
N ILE A 34 -8.15 7.57 -15.83
CA ILE A 34 -7.27 7.55 -14.67
C ILE A 34 -7.44 6.16 -14.03
N MET A 35 -6.62 5.17 -14.42
CA MET A 35 -6.47 3.93 -13.64
C MET A 35 -5.53 4.22 -12.46
N ALA A 36 -5.79 5.31 -11.74
CA ALA A 36 -5.37 5.44 -10.37
C ALA A 36 -6.51 4.83 -9.56
N THR A 37 -6.47 3.51 -9.38
CA THR A 37 -7.18 2.92 -8.24
C THR A 37 -6.62 3.65 -7.03
N ASP A 38 -7.41 4.50 -6.38
CA ASP A 38 -7.00 5.26 -5.20
C ASP A 38 -6.70 4.27 -4.06
N ILE A 39 -5.48 3.73 -4.06
CA ILE A 39 -4.95 2.92 -2.97
C ILE A 39 -4.45 3.92 -1.95
N THR A 40 -5.27 4.19 -0.94
CA THR A 40 -4.89 5.07 0.14
C THR A 40 -3.94 4.35 1.10
N ILE A 41 -3.05 5.12 1.74
CA ILE A 41 -2.34 4.67 2.95
C ILE A 41 -3.40 4.17 3.94
N ALA A 42 -3.19 3.00 4.56
CA ALA A 42 -4.20 2.36 5.39
C ALA A 42 -4.83 3.36 6.38
N THR A 43 -6.14 3.54 6.28
CA THR A 43 -6.89 4.57 7.04
C THR A 43 -6.97 4.28 8.53
N ARG A 44 -6.61 3.04 8.92
CA ARG A 44 -6.49 2.59 10.30
C ARG A 44 -5.44 1.48 10.40
N GLU A 45 -5.02 1.20 11.63
CA GLU A 45 -4.20 0.03 11.91
C GLU A 45 -4.97 -1.28 11.72
N LEU A 46 -4.24 -2.30 11.25
CA LEU A 46 -4.74 -3.66 11.13
C LEU A 46 -4.60 -4.41 12.44
N THR A 47 -5.62 -5.19 12.79
CA THR A 47 -5.54 -6.12 13.94
C THR A 47 -4.47 -7.19 13.70
N PRO A 48 -3.95 -7.85 14.75
CA PRO A 48 -3.01 -8.96 14.58
C PRO A 48 -3.55 -10.07 13.68
N PHE A 49 -4.85 -10.36 13.80
CA PHE A 49 -5.51 -11.36 12.96
C PHE A 49 -5.63 -10.91 11.50
N GLU A 50 -5.95 -9.64 11.23
CA GLU A 50 -5.95 -9.11 9.87
C GLU A 50 -4.56 -9.18 9.23
N ARG A 51 -3.49 -8.85 9.97
CA ARG A 51 -2.11 -8.98 9.48
C ARG A 51 -1.76 -10.44 9.16
N LEU A 52 -2.10 -11.37 10.04
CA LEU A 52 -1.89 -12.80 9.79
C LEU A 52 -2.60 -13.27 8.50
N VAL A 53 -3.87 -12.90 8.33
CA VAL A 53 -4.63 -13.24 7.12
C VAL A 53 -4.01 -12.60 5.88
N MET A 54 -3.52 -11.37 5.98
CA MET A 54 -2.87 -10.67 4.86
C MET A 54 -1.51 -11.26 4.49
N ASP A 55 -0.71 -11.69 5.46
CA ASP A 55 0.57 -12.35 5.20
C ASP A 55 0.33 -13.67 4.43
N LEU A 56 -0.63 -14.50 4.87
CA LEU A 56 -1.00 -15.75 4.20
C LEU A 56 -1.65 -15.51 2.82
N LEU A 57 -2.47 -14.46 2.69
CA LEU A 57 -3.04 -14.05 1.40
C LEU A 57 -1.92 -13.64 0.43
N CYS A 58 -0.91 -12.91 0.91
CA CYS A 58 0.26 -12.55 0.13
C CYS A 58 1.04 -13.79 -0.29
N GLU A 59 1.12 -14.85 0.51
CA GLU A 59 1.71 -16.14 0.06
C GLU A 59 0.93 -16.81 -1.09
N GLY A 60 -0.23 -16.27 -1.49
CA GLY A 60 -1.06 -16.80 -2.57
C GLY A 60 -2.08 -17.85 -2.10
N LYS A 61 -2.27 -18.03 -0.79
CA LYS A 61 -3.20 -19.03 -0.24
C LYS A 61 -4.66 -18.65 -0.53
N SER A 62 -5.51 -19.66 -0.77
CA SER A 62 -6.96 -19.48 -0.91
C SER A 62 -7.65 -19.25 0.44
N ASN A 63 -8.89 -18.77 0.44
CA ASN A 63 -9.66 -18.62 1.70
C ASN A 63 -9.76 -19.94 2.47
N GLY A 64 -9.99 -21.06 1.79
CA GLY A 64 -10.01 -22.39 2.39
C GLY A 64 -8.67 -22.83 2.98
N SER A 65 -7.56 -22.52 2.32
CA SER A 65 -6.22 -22.82 2.85
C SER A 65 -5.95 -22.00 4.11
N ILE A 66 -6.24 -20.69 4.08
CA ILE A 66 -6.06 -19.78 5.22
C ILE A 66 -6.95 -20.23 6.39
N ALA A 67 -8.22 -20.54 6.12
CA ALA A 67 -9.19 -20.98 7.12
C ALA A 67 -8.69 -22.23 7.88
N ARG A 68 -8.16 -23.23 7.16
CA ARG A 68 -7.58 -24.44 7.77
C ARG A 68 -6.37 -24.11 8.64
N GLU A 69 -5.47 -23.26 8.15
CA GLU A 69 -4.23 -22.90 8.85
C GLU A 69 -4.48 -22.05 10.10
N THR A 70 -5.49 -21.19 10.08
CA THR A 70 -5.85 -20.33 11.22
C THR A 70 -6.96 -20.91 12.11
N ALA A 71 -7.37 -22.16 11.90
CA ALA A 71 -8.48 -22.80 12.63
C ALA A 71 -9.78 -21.98 12.65
N HIS A 72 -10.17 -21.43 11.50
CA HIS A 72 -11.38 -20.63 11.32
C HIS A 72 -12.20 -21.13 10.13
N THR A 73 -13.38 -20.54 9.92
CA THR A 73 -14.21 -20.85 8.74
C THR A 73 -13.81 -19.97 7.56
N GLU A 74 -14.03 -20.47 6.34
CA GLU A 74 -13.82 -19.68 5.11
C GLU A 74 -14.58 -18.34 5.14
N LYS A 75 -15.78 -18.35 5.73
CA LYS A 75 -16.58 -17.13 5.86
C LYS A 75 -15.93 -16.07 6.74
N VAL A 76 -15.24 -16.48 7.82
CA VAL A 76 -14.47 -15.55 8.65
C VAL A 76 -13.34 -14.92 7.83
N ILE A 77 -12.66 -15.70 7.00
CA ILE A 77 -11.57 -15.20 6.14
C ILE A 77 -12.11 -14.22 5.09
N GLU A 78 -13.20 -14.53 4.40
CA GLU A 78 -13.87 -13.62 3.46
C GLU A 78 -14.21 -12.27 4.10
N ASN A 79 -14.81 -12.32 5.29
CA ASN A 79 -15.21 -11.12 6.02
C ASN A 79 -13.99 -10.31 6.45
N THR A 80 -12.90 -10.97 6.86
CA THR A 80 -11.63 -10.30 7.22
C THR A 80 -10.97 -9.65 6.02
N VAL A 81 -10.92 -10.32 4.86
CA VAL A 81 -10.42 -9.75 3.60
C VAL A 81 -11.25 -8.52 3.22
N SER A 82 -12.58 -8.62 3.30
CA SER A 82 -13.49 -7.51 2.96
C SER A 82 -13.33 -6.32 3.91
N ARG A 83 -13.15 -6.55 5.22
CA ARG A 83 -12.88 -5.48 6.20
C ARG A 83 -11.52 -4.84 6.02
N THR A 84 -10.52 -5.63 5.64
CA THR A 84 -9.16 -5.14 5.38
C THR A 84 -9.14 -4.30 4.11
N ALA A 85 -9.82 -4.71 3.04
CA ALA A 85 -9.97 -3.90 1.84
C ALA A 85 -10.54 -2.50 2.11
N LYS A 86 -11.57 -2.42 2.96
CA LYS A 86 -12.13 -1.13 3.40
C LYS A 86 -11.11 -0.26 4.14
N ALA A 87 -10.21 -0.86 4.93
CA ALA A 87 -9.15 -0.12 5.62
C ALA A 87 -8.16 0.52 4.63
N PHE A 88 -7.93 -0.10 3.47
CA PHE A 88 -7.11 0.43 2.38
C PHE A 88 -7.89 1.32 1.38
N GLY A 89 -9.16 1.63 1.66
CA GLY A 89 -9.99 2.42 0.75
C GLY A 89 -10.37 1.70 -0.56
N ILE A 90 -10.09 0.41 -0.68
CA ILE A 90 -10.31 -0.35 -1.91
C ILE A 90 -11.78 -0.72 -2.02
N LYS A 91 -12.38 -0.35 -3.15
CA LYS A 91 -13.73 -0.77 -3.54
C LYS A 91 -13.62 -1.96 -4.49
N ALA A 92 -14.44 -2.97 -4.27
CA ALA A 92 -14.63 -4.00 -5.29
C ALA A 92 -15.50 -3.41 -6.40
N ASP A 93 -14.95 -3.29 -7.59
CA ASP A 93 -15.72 -3.20 -8.82
C ASP A 93 -15.85 -4.61 -9.42
N GLY A 94 -16.88 -4.86 -10.22
CA GLY A 94 -17.15 -6.20 -10.77
C GLY A 94 -16.06 -6.73 -11.72
N ASP A 95 -15.13 -5.86 -12.11
CA ASP A 95 -14.10 -6.13 -13.11
C ASP A 95 -12.74 -6.45 -12.47
N THR A 96 -12.52 -6.07 -11.20
CA THR A 96 -11.23 -6.23 -10.54
C THR A 96 -11.24 -7.26 -9.42
N ASN A 97 -10.21 -8.11 -9.41
CA ASN A 97 -10.03 -9.07 -8.32
C ASN A 97 -9.54 -8.37 -7.04
N LEU A 98 -10.46 -8.21 -6.09
CA LEU A 98 -10.22 -7.58 -4.79
C LEU A 98 -8.98 -8.12 -4.07
N ARG A 99 -8.74 -9.44 -4.11
CA ARG A 99 -7.60 -10.05 -3.41
C ARG A 99 -6.27 -9.60 -4.01
N VAL A 100 -6.21 -9.45 -5.33
CA VAL A 100 -5.00 -9.02 -6.04
C VAL A 100 -4.69 -7.58 -5.69
N LEU A 101 -5.66 -6.67 -5.80
CA LEU A 101 -5.46 -5.27 -5.40
C LEU A 101 -5.06 -5.14 -3.93
N LEU A 102 -5.72 -5.89 -3.06
CA LEU A 102 -5.44 -5.86 -1.64
C LEU A 102 -4.03 -6.36 -1.31
N ALA A 103 -3.56 -7.41 -1.98
CA ALA A 103 -2.19 -7.92 -1.82
C ALA A 103 -1.15 -6.86 -2.24
N LEU A 104 -1.37 -6.19 -3.38
CA LEU A 104 -0.49 -5.13 -3.87
C LEU A 104 -0.45 -3.94 -2.90
N ALA A 105 -1.61 -3.50 -2.41
CA ALA A 105 -1.72 -2.42 -1.44
C ALA A 105 -1.01 -2.76 -0.12
N TYR A 106 -1.24 -3.96 0.42
CA TYR A 106 -0.63 -4.42 1.66
C TYR A 106 0.91 -4.50 1.55
N ARG A 107 1.42 -5.10 0.47
CA ARG A 107 2.87 -5.20 0.22
C ARG A 107 3.54 -3.85 0.01
N THR A 108 2.84 -2.90 -0.63
CA THR A 108 3.33 -1.53 -0.80
C THR A 108 3.46 -0.81 0.55
N HIS A 109 2.57 -1.11 1.50
CA HIS A 109 2.53 -0.44 2.80
C HIS A 109 3.44 -1.08 3.86
N PHE A 110 3.54 -2.42 3.89
CA PHE A 110 4.24 -3.16 4.95
C PHE A 110 5.50 -3.89 4.47
N GLY A 111 5.83 -3.79 3.18
CA GLY A 111 6.87 -4.60 2.56
C GLY A 111 6.41 -6.02 2.27
N ASP A 112 7.33 -6.84 1.75
CA ASP A 112 6.99 -8.12 1.14
C ASP A 112 7.83 -9.27 1.69
N LYS A 113 7.46 -9.74 2.87
CA LYS A 113 8.13 -10.85 3.55
C LYS A 113 8.07 -12.15 2.75
N ALA A 114 7.08 -12.32 1.87
CA ALA A 114 6.99 -13.51 1.04
C ALA A 114 8.08 -13.52 -0.04
N PHE A 115 8.42 -12.36 -0.61
CA PHE A 115 9.55 -12.22 -1.51
C PHE A 115 10.90 -12.43 -0.82
N ASP A 116 11.06 -11.96 0.42
CA ASP A 116 12.30 -12.20 1.19
C ASP A 116 12.62 -13.70 1.31
N ARG A 117 11.60 -14.54 1.48
CA ARG A 117 11.76 -16.01 1.57
C ARG A 117 12.16 -16.67 0.26
N LEU A 118 11.88 -16.06 -0.89
CA LEU A 118 12.29 -16.59 -2.19
C LEU A 118 13.80 -16.42 -2.43
N GLY A 119 14.49 -15.62 -1.59
CA GLY A 119 15.93 -15.38 -1.72
C GLY A 119 16.32 -14.69 -3.04
N VAL A 120 15.35 -14.07 -3.72
CA VAL A 120 15.58 -13.36 -4.98
C VAL A 120 16.09 -11.96 -4.67
N ALA A 121 17.28 -11.62 -5.17
CA ALA A 121 17.81 -10.27 -5.05
C ALA A 121 16.86 -9.27 -5.74
N CYS A 122 16.44 -8.24 -5.01
CA CYS A 122 15.60 -7.19 -5.60
C CYS A 122 16.37 -6.47 -6.72
N SER A 123 15.67 -6.00 -7.76
CA SER A 123 16.30 -5.26 -8.87
C SER A 123 16.92 -3.92 -8.45
N HIS A 124 16.62 -3.45 -7.24
CA HIS A 124 17.18 -2.23 -6.63
C HIS A 124 18.29 -2.56 -5.61
N PHE A 125 18.91 -3.73 -5.77
CA PHE A 125 20.00 -4.21 -4.92
C PHE A 125 21.25 -3.37 -5.16
N GLU A 126 21.66 -2.64 -4.13
CA GLU A 126 22.94 -1.94 -4.08
C GLU A 126 23.74 -2.46 -2.88
N LEU A 127 25.05 -2.64 -3.07
CA LEU A 127 25.96 -2.95 -1.98
C LEU A 127 26.33 -1.64 -1.28
N GLY A 128 25.95 -1.53 -0.01
CA GLY A 128 26.38 -0.41 0.83
C GLY A 128 27.89 -0.42 1.06
N PRO A 129 28.46 0.70 1.55
CA PRO A 129 29.90 0.84 1.82
C PRO A 129 30.47 -0.26 2.73
N ASP A 130 29.64 -0.82 3.60
CA ASP A 130 30.00 -1.85 4.58
C ASP A 130 29.71 -3.29 4.09
N GLY A 131 29.40 -3.47 2.81
CA GLY A 131 29.02 -4.77 2.23
C GLY A 131 27.61 -5.23 2.62
N GLN A 132 26.81 -4.38 3.25
CA GLN A 132 25.41 -4.66 3.56
C GLN A 132 24.55 -4.51 2.31
N SER A 133 23.71 -5.52 2.05
CA SER A 133 22.72 -5.48 0.98
C SER A 133 21.64 -4.44 1.31
N LEU A 134 21.62 -3.34 0.58
CA LEU A 134 20.63 -2.27 0.72
C LEU A 134 19.68 -2.30 -0.47
N CYS A 135 18.38 -2.22 -0.19
CA CYS A 135 17.40 -1.90 -1.21
C CYS A 135 17.27 -0.38 -1.25
N ALA A 136 17.61 0.25 -2.38
CA ALA A 136 17.59 1.71 -2.54
C ALA A 136 16.19 2.36 -2.34
N ARG A 137 15.14 1.56 -2.12
CA ARG A 137 13.78 2.02 -1.81
C ARG A 137 13.49 2.14 -0.30
N HIS A 138 14.34 1.59 0.57
CA HIS A 138 14.16 1.61 2.03
C HIS A 138 15.22 2.48 2.74
N ILE A 139 15.37 3.73 2.29
CA ILE A 139 16.15 4.76 3.01
C ILE A 139 15.23 5.47 4.01
#